data_AF-A0A1Q7N4D8-F1
#
_entry.id   AF-A0A1Q7N4D8-F1
#
_cell.length_a   1.000
_cell.length_b   1.000
_cell.length_c   1.000
_cell.angle_alpha   90.00
_cell.angle_beta   90.00
_cell.angle_gamma   90.00
#
_symmetry.space_group_name_H-M   'P 1'
#
loop_
_entity.id
_entity.type
_entity.pdbx_description
1 polymer ?
#
loop_
_entity_poly.entity_id
_entity_poly.type
_entity_poly.pdbx_seq_one_letter_code
_entity_poly.pdbx_strand_id
1 'polypeptide(L)'
;MRSYNSRHMYHLPDLFSMGWGKVRRVFLIAFRKKRVIAKLDRRRGACTRCGACCKILFKCPAYDESDGNPKCLIYDDRPGVCSLFPLDEKDLRDRNIVMPGTKCGFYFEHGSRSEVERRETMPLRWGPSKNRGANNGKSRIVTGTFAILWSFFLKPSENANRSEKL
;
A
#
# COMPACT_ATOMS: atom_id res chain seq x y z
N MET A 1 25.13 20.58 3.42
CA MET A 1 24.08 20.04 2.54
C MET A 1 24.74 19.14 1.49
N ARG A 2 24.54 17.82 1.52
CA ARG A 2 25.07 16.93 0.47
C ARG A 2 24.13 17.00 -0.73
N SER A 3 24.44 17.90 -1.66
CA SER A 3 23.84 17.93 -3.00
C SER A 3 24.07 16.57 -3.66
N TYR A 4 23.00 15.80 -3.85
CA TYR A 4 23.08 14.47 -4.46
C TYR A 4 23.21 14.65 -5.97
N ASN A 5 24.46 14.68 -6.44
CA ASN A 5 24.82 14.75 -7.85
C ASN A 5 24.18 13.55 -8.57
N SER A 6 23.06 13.78 -9.28
CA SER A 6 22.10 12.74 -9.69
C SER A 6 22.47 12.05 -11.00
N ARG A 7 23.77 11.90 -11.29
CA ARG A 7 24.27 11.13 -12.44
C ARG A 7 24.65 9.71 -12.02
N HIS A 8 23.74 8.99 -11.38
CA HIS A 8 23.84 7.53 -11.32
C HIS A 8 23.29 6.99 -12.64
N MET A 9 24.18 6.61 -13.55
CA MET A 9 23.79 5.80 -14.72
C MET A 9 23.40 4.43 -14.20
N TYR A 10 22.10 4.19 -14.06
CA TYR A 10 21.60 2.85 -13.76
C TYR A 10 21.89 1.93 -14.94
N HIS A 11 22.39 0.74 -14.66
CA HIS A 11 22.52 -0.26 -15.70
C HIS A 11 21.14 -0.89 -15.96
N LEU A 12 20.92 -1.37 -17.19
CA LEU A 12 19.72 -2.15 -17.55
C LEU A 12 19.33 -3.24 -16.52
N PRO A 13 20.27 -4.06 -15.99
CA PRO A 13 19.94 -5.03 -14.93
C PRO A 13 19.41 -4.40 -13.64
N ASP A 14 19.88 -3.20 -13.27
CA ASP A 14 19.44 -2.51 -12.06
C ASP A 14 17.99 -2.04 -12.19
N LEU A 15 17.66 -1.45 -13.34
CA LEU A 15 16.30 -1.04 -13.68
C LEU A 15 15.35 -2.24 -13.67
N PHE A 16 15.79 -3.35 -14.27
CA PHE A 16 15.02 -4.59 -14.27
C PHE A 16 14.82 -5.14 -12.84
N SER A 17 15.88 -5.17 -12.02
CA SER A 17 15.78 -5.60 -10.61
C SER A 17 14.79 -4.74 -9.82
N MET A 18 14.92 -3.41 -9.90
CA MET A 18 14.02 -2.48 -9.20
C MET A 18 12.57 -2.60 -9.67
N GLY A 19 12.35 -2.74 -10.97
CA GLY A 19 11.03 -2.93 -11.57
C GLY A 19 10.39 -4.24 -11.11
N TRP A 20 11.13 -5.34 -11.21
CA TRP A 20 10.70 -6.66 -10.74
C TRP A 20 10.42 -6.66 -9.23
N GLY A 21 11.27 -6.01 -8.44
CA GLY A 21 11.08 -5.82 -6.99
C GLY A 21 9.73 -5.17 -6.68
N LYS A 22 9.33 -4.14 -7.42
CA LYS A 22 8.04 -3.45 -7.26
C LYS A 22 6.85 -4.37 -7.58
N VAL A 23 6.89 -5.08 -8.71
CA VAL A 23 5.85 -6.05 -9.11
C VAL A 23 5.73 -7.17 -8.08
N ARG A 24 6.86 -7.75 -7.67
CA ARG A 24 6.93 -8.80 -6.66
C ARG A 24 6.31 -8.36 -5.33
N ARG A 25 6.60 -7.13 -4.86
CA ARG A 25 6.00 -6.59 -3.63
C ARG A 25 4.49 -6.47 -3.77
N VAL A 26 4.00 -5.88 -4.86
CA VAL A 26 2.56 -5.75 -5.13
C VAL A 26 1.87 -7.12 -5.10
N PHE A 27 2.44 -8.11 -5.79
CA PHE A 27 1.91 -9.46 -5.82
C PHE A 27 1.91 -10.14 -4.45
N LEU A 28 3.03 -10.09 -3.72
CA LEU A 28 3.13 -10.71 -2.39
C LEU A 28 2.14 -10.10 -1.41
N ILE A 29 1.96 -8.78 -1.49
CA ILE A 29 0.99 -8.06 -0.69
C ILE A 29 -0.42 -8.52 -1.10
N ALA A 30 -0.82 -8.35 -2.35
CA ALA A 30 -2.18 -8.69 -2.78
C ALA A 30 -2.58 -10.16 -2.46
N PHE A 31 -1.70 -11.13 -2.77
CA PHE A 31 -2.06 -12.55 -2.79
C PHE A 31 -1.43 -13.42 -1.70
N ARG A 32 -0.34 -12.99 -1.06
CA ARG A 32 0.46 -13.85 -0.14
C ARG A 32 0.69 -13.20 1.22
N LYS A 33 -0.37 -12.70 1.86
CA LYS A 33 -0.33 -12.03 3.17
C LYS A 33 0.43 -12.82 4.25
N LYS A 34 0.18 -14.14 4.40
CA LYS A 34 0.89 -14.98 5.38
C LYS A 34 2.41 -14.94 5.19
N ARG A 35 2.88 -14.99 3.94
CA ARG A 35 4.31 -14.91 3.60
C ARG A 35 4.88 -13.53 3.87
N VAL A 36 4.10 -12.48 3.64
CA VAL A 36 4.48 -11.10 3.99
C VAL A 36 4.65 -10.97 5.50
N ILE A 37 3.71 -11.47 6.30
CA ILE A 37 3.80 -11.46 7.76
C ILE A 37 5.07 -12.18 8.23
N ALA A 38 5.34 -13.38 7.73
CA ALA A 38 6.54 -14.14 8.08
C ALA A 38 7.85 -13.40 7.72
N LYS A 39 7.87 -12.71 6.58
CA LYS A 39 9.03 -11.88 6.19
C LYS A 39 9.20 -10.68 7.10
N LEU A 40 8.09 -10.03 7.41
CA LEU A 40 8.04 -8.85 8.27
C LEU A 40 8.36 -9.19 9.74
N ASP A 41 8.13 -10.42 10.18
CA ASP A 41 8.54 -10.90 11.51
C ASP A 41 10.06 -10.83 11.73
N ARG A 42 10.83 -10.90 10.66
CA ARG A 42 12.30 -10.78 10.68
C ARG A 42 12.76 -9.32 10.58
N ARG A 43 11.86 -8.39 10.25
CA ARG A 43 12.18 -6.98 10.06
C ARG A 43 12.36 -6.30 11.41
N ARG A 44 13.38 -5.46 11.51
CA ARG A 44 13.70 -4.64 12.68
C ARG A 44 13.95 -3.20 12.30
N GLY A 45 13.96 -2.34 13.32
CA GLY A 45 14.18 -0.91 13.17
C GLY A 45 12.97 -0.14 12.65
N ALA A 46 13.19 1.09 12.22
CA ALA A 46 12.14 2.04 11.87
C ALA A 46 12.49 2.87 10.63
N CYS A 47 11.47 3.48 10.03
CA CYS A 47 11.67 4.36 8.88
C CYS A 47 12.37 5.66 9.33
N THR A 48 13.56 5.91 8.80
CA THR A 48 14.33 7.15 9.03
C THR A 48 14.03 8.27 8.05
N ARG A 49 12.95 8.14 7.26
CA ARG A 49 12.54 9.11 6.21
C ARG A 49 13.67 9.50 5.23
N CYS A 50 14.60 8.59 4.96
CA CYS A 50 15.73 8.82 4.04
C CYS A 50 15.37 9.11 2.57
N GLY A 51 14.12 8.96 2.14
CA GLY A 51 13.68 9.22 0.76
C GLY A 51 14.08 8.17 -0.29
N ALA A 52 14.98 7.23 0.03
CA ALA A 52 15.49 6.26 -0.94
C ALA A 52 14.40 5.38 -1.57
N CYS A 53 13.45 4.88 -0.76
CA CYS A 53 12.34 4.06 -1.27
C CYS A 53 11.37 4.83 -2.19
N CYS A 54 11.28 6.15 -2.04
CA CYS A 54 10.47 7.03 -2.88
C CYS A 54 11.10 7.30 -4.24
N LYS A 55 12.38 6.95 -4.43
CA LYS A 55 13.15 7.17 -5.66
C LYS A 55 13.42 5.85 -6.43
N ILE A 56 12.95 4.71 -5.93
CA ILE A 56 13.13 3.41 -6.60
C ILE A 56 12.37 3.39 -7.93
N LEU A 57 13.10 3.12 -9.01
CA LEU A 57 12.67 3.14 -10.42
C LEU A 57 12.28 4.53 -10.94
N PHE A 58 11.45 5.26 -10.22
CA PHE A 58 11.06 6.64 -10.55
C PHE A 58 10.79 7.45 -9.28
N LYS A 59 10.89 8.78 -9.38
CA LYS A 59 10.56 9.70 -8.28
C LYS A 59 9.05 9.66 -8.01
N CYS A 60 8.68 9.28 -6.79
CA CYS A 60 7.30 9.24 -6.35
C CYS A 60 6.68 10.66 -6.37
N PRO A 61 5.44 10.83 -6.85
CA PRO A 61 4.79 12.14 -6.89
C PRO A 61 4.51 12.72 -5.49
N ALA A 62 4.42 11.86 -4.46
CA ALA A 62 4.23 12.29 -3.08
C ALA A 62 5.55 12.50 -2.31
N TYR A 63 6.69 12.53 -3.01
CA TYR A 63 8.00 12.80 -2.42
C TYR A 63 8.42 14.23 -2.73
N ASP A 64 8.70 14.98 -1.67
CA ASP A 64 9.15 16.36 -1.74
C ASP A 64 10.53 16.49 -1.06
N GLU A 65 11.39 17.27 -1.69
CA GLU A 65 12.74 17.58 -1.20
C GLU A 65 13.11 19.04 -1.48
N SER A 66 12.13 19.88 -1.85
CA SER A 66 12.34 21.26 -2.30
C SER A 66 12.98 22.12 -1.20
N ASP A 67 12.64 21.85 0.06
CA ASP A 67 13.16 22.57 1.24
C ASP A 67 14.51 22.00 1.74
N GLY A 68 15.16 21.12 0.97
CA GLY A 68 16.38 20.41 1.37
C GLY A 68 16.17 19.27 2.38
N ASN A 69 14.95 19.08 2.87
CA ASN A 69 14.57 18.00 3.77
C ASN A 69 13.68 16.97 3.05
N PRO A 70 14.11 15.70 2.90
CA PRO A 70 13.32 14.68 2.23
C PRO A 70 12.07 14.34 3.05
N LYS A 71 10.88 14.53 2.48
CA LYS A 71 9.60 14.26 3.13
C LYS A 71 8.65 13.48 2.22
N CYS A 72 7.85 12.61 2.84
CA CYS A 72 6.79 11.86 2.18
C CYS A 72 5.45 12.51 2.56
N LEU A 73 4.79 13.14 1.60
CA LEU A 73 3.56 13.91 1.81
C LEU A 73 2.37 13.02 2.23
N ILE A 74 2.43 11.73 1.92
CA ILE A 74 1.40 10.74 2.26
C ILE A 74 1.90 9.74 3.31
N TYR A 75 2.86 10.10 4.17
CA TYR A 75 3.46 9.16 5.13
C TYR A 75 2.42 8.44 5.99
N ASP A 76 1.40 9.16 6.45
CA ASP A 76 0.33 8.59 7.27
C ASP A 76 -0.80 7.99 6.45
N ASP A 77 -0.73 7.99 5.11
CA ASP A 77 -1.70 7.40 4.18
C ASP A 77 -1.05 6.49 3.13
N ARG A 78 0.15 6.00 3.45
CA ARG A 78 0.92 5.11 2.57
C ARG A 78 0.09 3.89 2.18
N PRO A 79 0.05 3.54 0.88
CA PRO A 79 -0.51 2.27 0.45
C PRO A 79 0.34 1.12 0.99
N GLY A 80 -0.24 -0.09 1.03
CA GLY A 80 0.42 -1.29 1.57
C GLY A 80 1.83 -1.52 1.02
N VAL A 81 2.05 -1.25 -0.27
CA VAL A 81 3.36 -1.42 -0.92
C VAL A 81 4.44 -0.51 -0.31
N CYS A 82 4.06 0.69 0.12
CA CYS A 82 4.97 1.67 0.72
C CYS A 82 5.07 1.51 2.24
N SER A 83 3.97 1.19 2.93
CA SER A 83 3.95 1.03 4.39
C SER A 83 4.68 -0.24 4.84
N LEU A 84 4.61 -1.31 4.04
CA LEU A 84 5.23 -2.59 4.35
C LEU A 84 6.67 -2.70 3.80
N PHE A 85 7.12 -1.72 3.01
CA PHE A 85 8.51 -1.68 2.56
C PHE A 85 9.48 -1.45 3.74
N PRO A 86 10.65 -2.12 3.78
CA PRO A 86 11.06 -3.25 2.95
C PRO A 86 10.40 -4.57 3.43
N LEU A 87 10.11 -5.49 2.51
CA LEU A 87 9.64 -6.84 2.85
C LEU A 87 10.80 -7.77 3.18
N ASP A 88 11.93 -7.66 2.48
CA ASP A 88 13.11 -8.50 2.69
C ASP A 88 14.41 -7.78 2.26
N GLU A 89 15.52 -8.49 2.36
CA GLU A 89 16.86 -8.01 2.04
C GLU A 89 17.00 -7.65 0.55
N LYS A 90 16.18 -8.22 -0.34
CA LYS A 90 16.18 -7.86 -1.77
C LYS A 90 15.71 -6.42 -1.96
N ASP A 91 14.66 -6.03 -1.23
CA ASP A 91 14.15 -4.67 -1.26
C ASP A 91 15.17 -3.64 -0.74
N LEU A 92 15.99 -4.02 0.24
CA LEU A 92 17.11 -3.18 0.70
C LEU A 92 18.19 -3.02 -0.37
N ARG A 93 18.49 -4.07 -1.14
CA ARG A 93 19.43 -3.98 -2.26
C ARG A 93 18.93 -3.04 -3.35
N ASP A 94 17.68 -3.20 -3.79
CA ASP A 94 17.06 -2.32 -4.79
C ASP A 94 17.14 -0.85 -4.37
N ARG A 95 16.89 -0.59 -3.08
CA ARG A 95 16.97 0.74 -2.49
C ARG A 95 18.40 1.26 -2.40
N ASN A 96 19.38 0.41 -2.13
CA ASN A 96 20.79 0.79 -2.03
C ASN A 96 21.40 1.11 -3.40
N ILE A 97 20.85 0.58 -4.49
CA ILE A 97 21.21 1.01 -5.86
C ILE A 97 20.91 2.51 -6.04
N VAL A 98 19.76 2.98 -5.53
CA VAL A 98 19.32 4.36 -5.69
C VAL A 98 20.10 5.33 -4.78
N MET A 99 20.34 4.92 -3.54
CA MET A 99 21.04 5.74 -2.53
C MET A 99 22.07 4.91 -1.74
N PRO A 100 23.22 4.53 -2.33
CA PRO A 100 24.21 3.68 -1.69
C PRO A 100 24.86 4.33 -0.45
N GLY A 101 25.04 5.65 -0.48
CA GLY A 101 25.67 6.40 0.63
C GLY A 101 24.78 6.65 1.84
N THR A 102 23.52 6.22 1.83
CA THR A 102 22.56 6.45 2.92
C THR A 102 22.16 5.12 3.53
N LYS A 103 22.21 4.92 4.85
CA LYS A 103 21.76 3.65 5.47
C LYS A 103 20.25 3.61 5.67
N CYS A 104 19.67 2.41 5.63
CA CYS A 104 18.25 2.21 5.95
C CYS A 104 18.11 2.00 7.45
N GLY A 105 17.09 2.61 8.05
CA GLY A 105 16.76 2.30 9.44
C GLY A 105 16.16 0.92 9.63
N PHE A 106 15.74 0.25 8.55
CA PHE A 106 15.29 -1.13 8.59
C PHE A 106 16.42 -2.12 8.29
N TYR A 107 16.43 -3.22 9.03
CA TYR A 107 17.33 -4.37 8.82
C TYR A 107 16.57 -5.68 9.10
N PHE A 108 17.19 -6.81 8.78
CA PHE A 108 16.59 -8.14 8.94
C PHE A 108 17.49 -9.03 9.79
N GLU A 109 16.87 -9.75 10.71
CA GLU A 109 17.54 -10.73 11.59
C GLU A 109 17.18 -12.16 11.19
N HIS A 110 18.09 -13.09 11.48
CA HIS A 110 17.87 -14.52 11.30
C HIS A 110 17.24 -15.10 12.57
N GLY A 111 15.94 -15.42 12.51
CA GLY A 111 15.19 -16.00 13.62
C GLY A 111 13.73 -15.55 13.58
N SER A 112 12.80 -16.41 14.04
CA SER A 112 11.41 -16.01 14.26
C SER A 112 11.28 -15.32 15.62
N ARG A 113 10.52 -14.22 15.72
CA ARG A 113 10.18 -13.64 17.02
C ARG A 113 9.36 -14.63 17.84
N SER A 114 9.44 -14.52 19.17
CA SER A 114 8.45 -15.15 20.03
C SER A 114 7.06 -14.57 19.73
N GLU A 115 6.00 -15.36 19.93
CA GLU A 115 4.64 -14.91 19.61
C GLU A 115 4.22 -13.67 20.43
N VAL A 116 4.71 -13.57 21.67
CA VAL A 116 4.49 -12.42 22.56
C VAL A 116 5.12 -11.16 21.96
N GLU A 117 6.40 -11.21 21.58
CA GLU A 117 7.10 -10.08 20.96
C GLU A 117 6.42 -9.63 19.66
N ARG A 118 5.87 -10.56 18.88
CA ARG A 118 5.19 -10.26 17.61
C ARG A 118 3.92 -9.44 17.80
N ARG A 119 3.15 -9.70 18.86
CA ARG A 119 1.88 -9.00 19.14
C ARG A 119 2.10 -7.57 19.63
N GLU A 120 3.14 -7.34 20.41
CA GLU A 120 3.40 -6.02 21.01
C GLU A 120 3.98 -5.01 20.01
N THR A 121 4.82 -5.45 19.07
CA THR A 121 5.67 -4.51 18.31
C THR A 121 5.19 -4.12 16.93
N MET A 122 4.07 -4.65 16.41
CA MET A 122 3.74 -4.36 15.01
C MET A 122 2.25 -4.27 14.66
N PRO A 123 1.66 -3.06 14.63
CA PRO A 123 0.48 -2.81 13.83
C PRO A 123 0.86 -2.89 12.34
N LEU A 124 0.71 -4.09 11.76
CA LEU A 124 0.88 -4.29 10.32
C LEU A 124 -0.16 -3.47 9.58
N ARG A 125 0.32 -2.43 8.90
CA ARG A 125 -0.57 -1.50 8.22
C ARG A 125 -0.74 -1.87 6.75
N TRP A 126 -1.88 -2.49 6.46
CA TRP A 126 -2.27 -2.93 5.13
C TRP A 126 -3.10 -1.86 4.39
N GLY A 127 -2.49 -0.72 4.07
CA GLY A 127 -3.16 0.36 3.32
C GLY A 127 -3.24 1.71 4.06
N PRO A 128 -4.03 2.68 3.53
CA PRO A 128 -4.20 4.02 4.09
C PRO A 128 -4.80 4.01 5.51
N SER A 129 -4.69 5.11 6.25
CA SER A 129 -5.22 5.20 7.61
C SER A 129 -6.73 5.29 7.49
N LYS A 130 -7.48 4.53 8.30
CA LYS A 130 -8.95 4.69 8.35
C LYS A 130 -9.38 6.02 8.97
N ASN A 131 -8.46 6.81 9.52
CA ASN A 131 -8.78 8.09 10.14
C ASN A 131 -8.63 9.24 9.14
N ARG A 132 -9.64 9.42 8.29
CA ARG A 132 -10.01 10.72 7.72
C ARG A 132 -11.53 10.86 7.81
N GLY A 133 -11.99 11.57 8.84
CA GLY A 133 -13.35 12.10 8.93
C GLY A 133 -14.41 11.16 9.51
N ALA A 134 -14.33 10.83 10.81
CA ALA A 134 -15.54 10.60 11.60
C ALA A 134 -16.17 11.98 11.91
N ASN A 135 -16.55 12.70 10.86
CA ASN A 135 -17.32 13.94 10.95
C ASN A 135 -18.70 13.55 10.43
N ASN A 136 -19.63 13.47 11.38
CA ASN A 136 -21.07 13.29 11.24
C ASN A 136 -21.61 13.75 9.87
N GLY A 137 -21.96 12.78 9.03
CA GLY A 137 -22.51 13.01 7.70
C GLY A 137 -22.92 11.70 7.08
N LYS A 138 -24.13 11.22 7.44
CA LYS A 138 -24.78 10.07 6.81
C LYS A 138 -24.86 10.32 5.30
N SER A 139 -23.91 9.79 4.54
CA SER A 139 -24.02 9.72 3.09
C SER A 139 -25.05 8.65 2.75
N ARG A 140 -26.32 9.08 2.63
CA ARG A 140 -27.38 8.35 1.94
C ARG A 140 -27.01 8.24 0.46
N ILE A 141 -26.19 7.24 0.11
CA ILE A 141 -25.99 6.83 -1.28
C ILE A 141 -26.02 5.30 -1.32
N VAL A 142 -27.16 4.73 -0.91
CA VAL A 142 -27.54 3.33 -1.21
C VAL A 142 -29.06 3.29 -1.34
N THR A 143 -29.62 3.87 -2.42
CA THR A 143 -31.01 3.65 -2.86
C THR A 143 -31.23 4.39 -4.18
N GLY A 144 -30.63 3.95 -5.28
CA GLY A 144 -30.84 4.60 -6.58
C GLY A 144 -30.77 3.66 -7.77
N THR A 145 -29.81 2.73 -7.76
CA THR A 145 -29.53 1.87 -8.94
C THR A 145 -30.21 0.51 -8.91
N PHE A 146 -30.65 0.01 -7.75
CA PHE A 146 -31.37 -1.28 -7.67
C PHE A 146 -32.91 -1.15 -7.75
N ALA A 147 -33.47 0.04 -7.53
CA ALA A 147 -34.92 0.26 -7.60
C ALA A 147 -35.44 0.39 -9.03
N ILE A 148 -34.62 0.88 -9.96
CA ILE A 148 -35.02 1.06 -11.36
C ILE A 148 -35.07 -0.29 -12.09
N LEU A 149 -34.23 -1.26 -11.70
CA LEU A 149 -34.18 -2.57 -12.37
C LEU A 149 -35.33 -3.51 -11.96
N TRP A 150 -35.91 -3.35 -10.77
CA TRP A 150 -37.02 -4.19 -10.29
C TRP A 150 -38.36 -3.84 -10.94
N SER A 151 -38.55 -2.57 -11.32
CA SER A 151 -39.79 -2.07 -11.93
C SER A 151 -40.02 -2.53 -13.39
N PHE A 152 -39.02 -3.15 -14.02
CA PHE A 152 -39.13 -3.70 -15.37
C PHE A 152 -39.34 -5.23 -15.41
N PHE A 153 -39.27 -5.94 -14.27
CA PHE A 153 -39.27 -7.42 -14.24
C PHE A 153 -40.51 -8.05 -13.59
N LEU A 154 -41.45 -7.27 -13.06
CA LEU A 154 -42.74 -7.75 -12.58
C LEU A 154 -43.88 -7.04 -13.32
N LYS A 155 -44.06 -7.41 -14.59
CA LYS A 155 -45.36 -7.28 -15.25
C LYS A 155 -45.86 -8.68 -15.59
N PRO A 156 -46.52 -9.40 -14.66
CA PRO A 156 -47.28 -10.57 -15.00
C PRO A 156 -48.54 -10.16 -15.77
N SER A 157 -48.87 -10.99 -16.75
CA SER A 157 -49.97 -10.90 -17.68
C SER A 157 -51.31 -11.31 -17.07
N GLU A 158 -52.36 -10.98 -17.82
CA GLU A 158 -53.67 -11.65 -17.87
C GLU A 158 -54.81 -11.19 -16.94
N ASN A 159 -55.66 -10.37 -17.57
CA ASN A 159 -57.12 -10.48 -17.60
C ASN A 159 -57.67 -11.86 -17.20
N ALA A 160 -58.69 -11.91 -16.33
CA ALA A 160 -59.87 -12.76 -16.50
C ALA A 160 -60.85 -12.61 -15.33
N ASN A 161 -62.11 -12.31 -15.66
CA ASN A 161 -63.32 -12.68 -14.91
C ASN A 161 -63.50 -12.03 -13.51
N ARG A 162 -64.70 -11.77 -12.97
CA ARG A 162 -66.11 -11.85 -13.39
C ARG A 162 -66.88 -11.47 -12.11
N SER A 163 -67.95 -10.69 -12.28
CA SER A 163 -69.23 -10.73 -11.53
C SER A 163 -69.25 -11.17 -10.06
N GLU A 164 -69.70 -10.29 -9.16
CA GLU A 164 -70.90 -10.44 -8.30
C GLU A 164 -70.88 -9.36 -7.20
N LYS A 165 -71.91 -8.50 -7.13
CA LYS A 165 -72.95 -8.49 -6.07
C LYS A 165 -72.33 -8.52 -4.67
N LEU A 166 -72.47 -7.48 -3.84
CA LEU A 166 -73.73 -6.90 -3.34
C LEU A 166 -73.47 -5.48 -2.83
#